data_AF-A0A973H7D5-F1
#
_entry.id   AF-A0A973H7D5-F1
#
_cell.length_a   1.000
_cell.length_b   1.000
_cell.length_c   1.000
_cell.angle_alpha   90.00
_cell.angle_beta   90.00
_cell.angle_gamma   90.00
#
_symmetry.space_group_name_H-M   'P 1'
#
loop_
_entity.id
_entity.type
_entity.pdbx_description
1 polymer ?
#
loop_
_entity_poly.entity_id
_entity_poly.type
_entity_poly.pdbx_seq_one_letter_code
_entity_poly.pdbx_strand_id
1 'polypeptide(L)'
;AVVAGGTGLIAIGTDLTGWRRADGWGHLLGDCGSGAWIGRAGLEAALRAYDGRPGGSAGLLARAEGEFGPMAGLPGLLYPRPDRPAVLASFAPQVAACADDDPVAAGILREAARHMAESAAAVCPPAGEPHVAVTGGLFRMGAPLLVPLEEELAKRLPHAHRVAAAGDPLHGAVRIATDLAIGALTLPSDASMVHVMTGTGD
;
A
#
# COMPACT_ATOMS: atom_id res chain seq x y z
N ALA A 1 -6.48 12.59 4.55
CA ALA A 1 -6.13 11.16 4.59
C ALA A 1 -4.73 10.95 4.02
N VAL A 2 -4.03 9.94 4.52
CA VAL A 2 -2.72 9.50 4.04
C VAL A 2 -2.81 8.00 3.78
N VAL A 3 -2.46 7.58 2.57
CA VAL A 3 -2.27 6.17 2.22
C VAL A 3 -0.78 5.88 2.23
N ALA A 4 -0.32 5.06 3.16
CA ALA A 4 1.06 4.62 3.26
C ALA A 4 1.20 3.22 2.66
N GLY A 5 2.04 3.10 1.62
CA GLY A 5 2.23 1.87 0.84
C GLY A 5 3.69 1.46 0.73
N GLY A 6 3.97 0.21 1.09
CA GLY A 6 5.27 -0.43 0.98
C GLY A 6 5.07 -1.93 0.82
N THR A 7 5.77 -2.73 1.63
CA THR A 7 5.47 -4.16 1.76
C THR A 7 4.03 -4.40 2.21
N GLY A 8 3.53 -3.59 3.16
CA GLY A 8 2.12 -3.54 3.58
C GLY A 8 1.41 -2.28 3.09
N LEU A 9 0.14 -2.10 3.47
CA LEU A 9 -0.67 -0.92 3.15
C LEU A 9 -1.50 -0.50 4.35
N ILE A 10 -1.54 0.80 4.65
CA ILE A 10 -2.46 1.38 5.63
C ILE A 10 -2.98 2.73 5.16
N ALA A 11 -4.24 3.02 5.42
CA ALA A 11 -4.82 4.34 5.23
C ALA A 11 -5.20 4.94 6.59
N ILE A 12 -4.79 6.18 6.83
CA ILE A 12 -5.11 6.95 8.04
C ILE A 12 -5.79 8.26 7.64
N GLY A 13 -6.85 8.63 8.36
CA GLY A 13 -7.57 9.89 8.20
C GLY A 13 -7.79 10.57 9.55
N THR A 14 -7.87 11.89 9.53
CA THR A 14 -8.28 12.70 10.68
C THR A 14 -8.94 13.98 10.17
N ASP A 15 -9.92 14.46 10.92
CA ASP A 15 -10.52 15.80 10.82
C ASP A 15 -10.05 16.72 11.96
N LEU A 16 -8.93 16.36 12.59
CA LEU A 16 -8.34 16.98 13.79
C LEU A 16 -9.17 16.81 15.07
N THR A 17 -10.33 16.14 15.00
CA THR A 17 -11.12 15.80 16.20
C THR A 17 -10.98 14.33 16.58
N GLY A 18 -10.73 13.45 15.61
CA GLY A 18 -10.46 12.03 15.85
C GLY A 18 -9.67 11.38 14.73
N TRP A 19 -9.36 10.09 14.92
CA TRP A 19 -8.65 9.27 13.94
C TRP A 19 -9.56 8.24 13.30
N ARG A 20 -9.33 7.98 12.02
CA ARG A 20 -9.89 6.87 11.25
C ARG A 20 -8.74 6.06 10.66
N ARG A 21 -8.84 4.74 10.74
CA ARG A 21 -7.89 3.81 10.14
C ARG A 21 -8.66 2.81 9.26
N ALA A 22 -8.10 2.54 8.10
CA ALA A 22 -8.50 1.41 7.26
C ALA A 22 -7.27 0.63 6.84
N ASP A 23 -7.45 -0.69 6.76
CA ASP A 23 -6.40 -1.65 6.40
C ASP A 23 -5.21 -1.67 7.39
N GLY A 24 -4.08 -2.23 6.98
CA GLY A 24 -2.89 -2.44 7.83
C GLY A 24 -3.03 -3.67 8.72
N TRP A 25 -3.83 -4.66 8.31
CA TRP A 25 -4.04 -5.91 9.06
C TRP A 25 -3.01 -7.00 8.74
N GLY A 26 -1.97 -6.64 7.99
CA GLY A 26 -0.92 -7.56 7.56
C GLY A 26 -1.31 -8.37 6.32
N HIS A 27 -0.29 -8.82 5.58
CA HIS A 27 -0.41 -9.55 4.31
C HIS A 27 -1.38 -10.75 4.24
N LEU A 28 -1.82 -11.31 5.38
CA LEU A 28 -2.77 -12.43 5.41
C LEU A 28 -4.22 -11.97 5.50
N LEU A 29 -4.50 -10.85 6.18
CA LEU A 29 -5.85 -10.38 6.52
C LEU A 29 -6.17 -8.98 5.96
N GLY A 30 -5.18 -8.33 5.35
CA GLY A 30 -5.30 -7.01 4.75
C GLY A 30 -4.07 -6.71 3.90
N ASP A 31 -3.55 -5.50 4.03
CA ASP A 31 -2.55 -4.91 3.14
C ASP A 31 -2.97 -5.01 1.67
N CYS A 32 -4.27 -4.82 1.39
CA CYS A 32 -4.83 -5.02 0.05
C CYS A 32 -4.27 -3.96 -0.90
N GLY A 33 -3.67 -4.40 -2.02
CA GLY A 33 -2.97 -3.52 -2.95
C GLY A 33 -1.54 -3.15 -2.54
N SER A 34 -1.04 -3.58 -1.38
CA SER A 34 0.37 -3.42 -1.01
C SER A 34 1.34 -4.11 -1.99
N GLY A 35 2.65 -3.88 -1.83
CA GLY A 35 3.68 -4.60 -2.56
C GLY A 35 3.57 -6.11 -2.36
N ALA A 36 3.35 -6.58 -1.13
CA ALA A 36 3.17 -8.02 -0.87
C ALA A 36 1.93 -8.58 -1.57
N TRP A 37 0.85 -7.80 -1.62
CA TRP A 37 -0.37 -8.19 -2.33
C TRP A 37 -0.13 -8.26 -3.85
N ILE A 38 0.50 -7.23 -4.45
CA ILE A 38 0.79 -7.16 -5.88
C ILE A 38 1.70 -8.30 -6.30
N GLY A 39 2.79 -8.53 -5.58
CA GLY A 39 3.72 -9.59 -5.90
C GLY A 39 3.12 -10.98 -5.72
N ARG A 40 2.30 -11.20 -4.68
CA ARG A 40 1.51 -12.44 -4.53
C ARG A 40 0.59 -12.68 -5.72
N ALA A 41 -0.17 -11.67 -6.14
CA ALA A 41 -1.06 -11.78 -7.30
C ALA A 41 -0.27 -12.06 -8.59
N GLY A 42 0.91 -11.44 -8.74
CA GLY A 42 1.82 -11.70 -9.85
C GLY A 42 2.34 -13.13 -9.88
N LEU A 43 2.79 -13.65 -8.74
CA LEU A 43 3.25 -15.04 -8.60
C LEU A 43 2.11 -16.04 -8.79
N GLU A 44 0.90 -15.71 -8.35
CA GLU A 44 -0.28 -16.53 -8.64
C GLU A 44 -0.55 -16.59 -10.15
N ALA A 45 -0.49 -15.46 -10.85
CA ALA A 45 -0.63 -15.42 -12.32
C ALA A 45 0.48 -16.20 -13.03
N ALA A 46 1.72 -16.17 -12.53
CA ALA A 46 2.82 -16.98 -13.02
C ALA A 46 2.54 -18.48 -12.83
N LEU A 47 2.12 -18.90 -11.63
CA LEU A 47 1.77 -20.29 -11.33
C LEU A 47 0.59 -20.78 -12.18
N ARG A 48 -0.41 -19.93 -12.45
CA ARG A 48 -1.50 -20.28 -13.37
C ARG A 48 -0.99 -20.55 -14.78
N ALA A 49 -0.04 -19.76 -15.29
CA ALA A 49 0.57 -20.03 -16.58
C ALA A 49 1.38 -21.33 -16.57
N TYR A 50 2.13 -21.59 -15.50
CA TYR A 50 2.87 -22.84 -15.29
C TYR A 50 1.94 -24.07 -15.31
N ASP A 51 0.78 -23.98 -14.65
CA ASP A 51 -0.23 -25.04 -14.60
C ASP A 51 -1.03 -25.19 -15.92
N GLY A 52 -0.88 -24.27 -16.89
CA GLY A 52 -1.74 -24.19 -18.07
C GLY A 52 -3.17 -23.73 -17.78
N ARG A 53 -3.40 -23.05 -16.66
CA ARG A 53 -4.71 -22.54 -16.22
C ARG A 53 -5.03 -21.18 -16.87
N PRO A 54 -6.32 -20.90 -17.18
CA PRO A 54 -6.73 -19.60 -17.72
C PRO A 54 -6.33 -18.42 -16.82
N GLY A 55 -6.12 -17.23 -17.37
CA GLY A 55 -5.75 -16.05 -16.58
C GLY A 55 -4.33 -16.09 -16.00
N GLY A 56 -3.47 -16.97 -16.52
CA GLY A 56 -2.04 -16.92 -16.27
C GLY A 56 -1.32 -15.92 -17.19
N SER A 57 -0.10 -15.57 -16.82
CA SER A 57 0.79 -14.72 -17.62
C SER A 57 2.12 -15.42 -17.88
N ALA A 58 2.45 -15.58 -19.17
CA ALA A 58 3.75 -16.12 -19.58
C ALA A 58 4.90 -15.15 -19.28
N GLY A 59 4.65 -13.83 -19.36
CA GLY A 59 5.64 -12.81 -19.02
C GLY A 59 6.00 -12.82 -17.54
N LEU A 60 4.99 -12.91 -16.67
CA LEU A 60 5.18 -13.05 -15.22
C LEU A 60 5.80 -14.40 -14.85
N LEU A 61 5.46 -15.48 -15.56
CA LEU A 61 6.12 -16.78 -15.39
C LEU A 61 7.62 -16.68 -15.65
N ALA A 62 8.04 -16.16 -16.81
CA ALA A 62 9.45 -16.03 -17.14
C ALA A 62 10.22 -15.15 -16.14
N ARG A 63 9.60 -14.06 -15.67
CA ARG A 63 10.19 -13.18 -14.64
C ARG A 63 10.28 -13.88 -13.28
N ALA A 64 9.26 -14.62 -12.87
CA ALA A 64 9.24 -15.36 -11.62
C ALA A 64 10.31 -16.46 -11.62
N GLU A 65 10.48 -17.19 -12.74
CA GLU A 65 11.55 -18.18 -12.87
C GLU A 65 12.95 -17.56 -12.84
N GLY A 66 13.10 -16.36 -13.42
CA GLY A 66 14.34 -15.60 -13.34
C GLY A 66 14.70 -15.14 -11.93
N GLU A 67 13.72 -14.82 -11.08
CA GLU A 67 13.95 -14.31 -9.72
C GLU A 67 14.00 -15.41 -8.66
N PHE A 68 13.15 -16.43 -8.76
CA PHE A 68 12.97 -17.47 -7.73
C PHE A 68 13.42 -18.88 -8.17
N GLY A 69 13.82 -19.05 -9.43
CA GLY A 69 14.10 -20.36 -10.01
C GLY A 69 12.83 -21.13 -10.38
N PRO A 70 12.93 -22.46 -10.61
CA PRO A 70 11.81 -23.25 -11.11
C PRO A 70 10.55 -23.13 -10.26
N MET A 71 9.40 -22.86 -10.90
CA MET A 71 8.13 -22.60 -10.19
C MET A 71 7.69 -23.73 -9.26
N ALA A 72 8.01 -24.98 -9.59
CA ALA A 72 7.73 -26.14 -8.74
C ALA A 72 8.35 -26.02 -7.33
N GLY A 73 9.47 -25.30 -7.19
CA GLY A 73 10.16 -25.08 -5.91
C GLY A 73 9.67 -23.87 -5.11
N LEU A 74 8.87 -22.98 -5.72
CA LEU A 74 8.47 -21.70 -5.12
C LEU A 74 7.80 -21.85 -3.73
N PRO A 75 6.85 -22.79 -3.50
CA PRO A 75 6.25 -22.98 -2.18
C PRO A 75 7.27 -23.33 -1.09
N GLY A 76 8.25 -24.18 -1.42
CA GLY A 76 9.31 -24.60 -0.49
C GLY A 76 10.28 -23.47 -0.16
N LEU A 77 10.49 -22.54 -1.08
CA LEU A 77 11.30 -21.33 -0.85
C LEU A 77 10.57 -20.28 -0.03
N LEU A 78 9.26 -20.14 -0.21
CA LEU A 78 8.47 -19.06 0.37
C LEU A 78 7.94 -19.38 1.77
N TYR A 79 7.30 -20.53 1.97
CA TYR A 79 6.54 -20.80 3.21
C TYR A 79 7.37 -20.89 4.49
N PRO A 80 8.57 -21.48 4.50
CA PRO A 80 9.37 -21.56 5.73
C PRO A 80 9.88 -20.21 6.21
N ARG A 81 9.87 -19.19 5.35
CA ARG A 81 10.48 -17.90 5.65
C ARG A 81 9.65 -17.09 6.64
N PRO A 82 10.28 -16.34 7.57
CA PRO A 82 9.59 -15.39 8.43
C PRO A 82 9.27 -14.06 7.71
N ASP A 83 10.03 -13.72 6.67
CA ASP A 83 9.95 -12.47 5.90
C ASP A 83 9.14 -12.61 4.60
N ARG A 84 8.20 -13.57 4.54
CA ARG A 84 7.35 -13.83 3.36
C ARG A 84 6.75 -12.57 2.73
N PRO A 85 6.23 -11.59 3.51
CA PRO A 85 5.68 -10.37 2.92
C PRO A 85 6.72 -9.60 2.11
N ALA A 86 7.95 -9.53 2.60
CA ALA A 86 9.05 -8.85 1.92
C ALA A 86 9.43 -9.57 0.62
N VAL A 87 9.48 -10.91 0.66
CA VAL A 87 9.74 -11.74 -0.53
C VAL A 87 8.63 -11.59 -1.57
N LEU A 88 7.36 -11.61 -1.14
CA LEU A 88 6.25 -11.34 -2.05
C LEU A 88 6.38 -9.93 -2.63
N ALA A 89 6.65 -8.93 -1.80
CA ALA A 89 6.78 -7.55 -2.24
C ALA A 89 7.96 -7.32 -3.19
N SER A 90 9.01 -8.14 -3.15
CA SER A 90 10.16 -8.01 -4.07
C SER A 90 9.76 -8.26 -5.52
N PHE A 91 8.68 -9.02 -5.76
CA PHE A 91 8.17 -9.31 -7.09
C PHE A 91 7.26 -8.21 -7.67
N ALA A 92 6.77 -7.27 -6.85
CA ALA A 92 5.86 -6.21 -7.32
C ALA A 92 6.46 -5.34 -8.45
N PRO A 93 7.75 -4.95 -8.43
CA PRO A 93 8.38 -4.26 -9.56
C PRO A 93 8.39 -5.06 -10.86
N GLN A 94 8.47 -6.40 -10.80
CA GLN A 94 8.38 -7.25 -11.99
C GLN A 94 6.97 -7.21 -12.59
N VAL A 95 5.94 -7.16 -11.75
CA VAL A 95 4.55 -6.96 -12.19
C VAL A 95 4.40 -5.60 -12.87
N ALA A 96 4.91 -4.54 -12.26
CA ALA A 96 4.91 -3.19 -12.85
C ALA A 96 5.64 -3.13 -14.19
N ALA A 97 6.83 -3.72 -14.28
CA ALA A 97 7.63 -3.75 -15.51
C ALA A 97 7.02 -4.62 -16.63
N CYS A 98 6.03 -5.46 -16.32
CA CYS A 98 5.34 -6.28 -17.30
C CYS A 98 4.01 -5.66 -17.78
N ALA A 99 3.51 -4.61 -17.11
CA ALA A 99 2.15 -4.13 -17.28
C ALA A 99 1.85 -3.47 -18.64
N ASP A 100 2.86 -2.92 -19.31
CA ASP A 100 2.66 -2.27 -20.61
C ASP A 100 2.30 -3.28 -21.71
N ASP A 101 2.85 -4.49 -21.64
CA ASP A 101 2.68 -5.54 -22.64
C ASP A 101 1.82 -6.72 -22.15
N ASP A 102 1.50 -6.78 -20.86
CA ASP A 102 0.76 -7.88 -20.24
C ASP A 102 -0.55 -7.40 -19.58
N PRO A 103 -1.72 -7.76 -20.14
CA PRO A 103 -3.00 -7.32 -19.60
C PRO A 103 -3.32 -7.91 -18.22
N VAL A 104 -2.76 -9.07 -17.86
CA VAL A 104 -2.91 -9.67 -16.53
C VAL A 104 -2.14 -8.84 -15.51
N ALA A 105 -0.89 -8.48 -15.82
CA ALA A 105 -0.08 -7.61 -14.97
C ALA A 105 -0.72 -6.23 -14.80
N ALA A 106 -1.19 -5.61 -15.89
CA ALA A 106 -1.95 -4.36 -15.83
C ALA A 106 -3.23 -4.50 -14.99
N GLY A 107 -3.94 -5.63 -15.11
CA GLY A 107 -5.13 -5.94 -14.31
C GLY A 107 -4.83 -5.99 -12.82
N ILE A 108 -3.72 -6.63 -12.42
CA ILE A 108 -3.28 -6.70 -11.02
C ILE A 108 -3.02 -5.30 -10.45
N LEU A 109 -2.37 -4.41 -11.21
CA LEU A 109 -2.08 -3.05 -10.74
C LEU A 109 -3.34 -2.19 -10.63
N ARG A 110 -4.29 -2.32 -11.57
CA ARG A 110 -5.59 -1.66 -11.47
C ARG A 110 -6.37 -2.13 -10.24
N GLU A 111 -6.33 -3.42 -9.95
CA GLU A 111 -6.98 -4.00 -8.77
C GLU A 111 -6.31 -3.51 -7.47
N ALA A 112 -4.98 -3.44 -7.45
CA ALA A 112 -4.25 -2.87 -6.31
C ALA A 112 -4.62 -1.40 -6.08
N ALA A 113 -4.66 -0.59 -7.15
CA ALA A 113 -5.10 0.80 -7.10
C ALA A 113 -6.54 0.94 -6.57
N ARG A 114 -7.44 0.04 -7.00
CA ARG A 114 -8.82 -0.02 -6.50
C ARG A 114 -8.87 -0.21 -4.99
N HIS A 115 -8.16 -1.21 -4.47
CA HIS A 115 -8.08 -1.47 -3.03
C HIS A 115 -7.51 -0.30 -2.23
N MET A 116 -6.47 0.36 -2.75
CA MET A 116 -5.92 1.56 -2.11
C MET A 116 -6.94 2.70 -2.05
N ALA A 117 -7.69 2.93 -3.13
CA ALA A 117 -8.71 3.97 -3.17
C ALA A 117 -9.90 3.65 -2.25
N GLU A 118 -10.25 2.37 -2.08
CA GLU A 118 -11.26 1.92 -1.10
C GLU A 118 -10.82 2.21 0.34
N SER A 119 -9.57 1.87 0.69
CA SER A 119 -9.00 2.20 2.00
C SER A 119 -8.91 3.71 2.23
N ALA A 120 -8.56 4.49 1.21
CA ALA A 120 -8.55 5.95 1.28
C ALA A 120 -9.95 6.51 1.53
N ALA A 121 -10.96 6.01 0.82
CA ALA A 121 -12.34 6.46 0.97
C ALA A 121 -12.90 6.14 2.35
N ALA A 122 -12.58 4.96 2.91
CA ALA A 122 -13.03 4.54 4.23
C ALA A 122 -12.55 5.45 5.38
N VAL A 123 -11.43 6.17 5.20
CA VAL A 123 -10.89 7.09 6.22
C VAL A 123 -11.18 8.56 5.94
N CYS A 124 -11.70 8.89 4.76
CA CYS A 124 -12.14 10.24 4.43
C CYS A 124 -13.54 10.53 5.01
N PRO A 125 -13.81 11.78 5.42
CA PRO A 125 -15.17 12.16 5.77
C PRO A 125 -16.10 12.09 4.54
N PRO A 126 -17.39 11.79 4.74
CA PRO A 126 -18.37 11.68 3.63
C PRO A 126 -18.72 13.03 2.99
N ALA A 127 -18.39 14.14 3.64
CA ALA A 127 -18.63 15.50 3.16
C ALA A 127 -17.37 16.35 3.26
N GLY A 128 -17.32 17.42 2.46
CA GLY A 128 -16.20 18.36 2.39
C GLY A 128 -15.19 18.02 1.29
N GLU A 129 -14.03 18.67 1.37
CA GLU A 129 -12.97 18.59 0.38
C GLU A 129 -11.68 18.01 0.99
N PRO A 130 -11.62 16.69 1.25
CA PRO A 130 -10.52 16.11 2.00
C PRO A 130 -9.22 16.12 1.20
N HIS A 131 -8.11 16.46 1.84
CA HIS A 131 -6.79 16.28 1.26
C HIS A 131 -6.36 14.81 1.32
N VAL A 132 -5.89 14.24 0.21
CA VAL A 132 -5.40 12.85 0.13
C VAL A 132 -3.97 12.84 -0.37
N ALA A 133 -3.06 12.35 0.47
CA ALA A 133 -1.66 12.10 0.12
C ALA A 133 -1.39 10.59 0.02
N VAL A 134 -0.43 10.21 -0.83
CA VAL A 134 0.16 8.86 -0.82
C VAL A 134 1.63 8.96 -0.44
N THR A 135 2.14 7.99 0.31
CA THR A 135 3.54 7.95 0.75
C THR A 135 4.06 6.53 0.88
N GLY A 136 5.38 6.35 0.81
CA GLY A 136 6.02 5.05 0.95
C GLY A 136 6.60 4.50 -0.36
N GLY A 137 7.46 3.49 -0.20
CA GLY A 137 8.33 3.01 -1.28
C GLY A 137 7.61 2.38 -2.46
N LEU A 138 6.36 1.92 -2.28
CA LEU A 138 5.56 1.27 -3.31
C LEU A 138 5.24 2.22 -4.47
N PHE A 139 4.97 3.48 -4.15
CA PHE A 139 4.57 4.50 -5.13
C PHE A 139 5.71 4.94 -6.06
N ARG A 140 6.95 4.49 -5.80
CA ARG A 140 8.09 4.66 -6.71
C ARG A 140 8.00 3.81 -7.98
N MET A 141 7.03 2.89 -8.07
CA MET A 141 6.73 2.17 -9.31
C MET A 141 6.25 3.11 -10.43
N GLY A 142 5.82 4.33 -10.09
CA GLY A 142 5.49 5.36 -11.08
C GLY A 142 4.16 5.11 -11.79
N ALA A 143 4.09 5.51 -13.05
CA ALA A 143 2.86 5.54 -13.84
C ALA A 143 2.03 4.23 -13.82
N PRO A 144 2.62 3.02 -13.90
CA PRO A 144 1.85 1.77 -13.88
C PRO A 144 0.93 1.60 -12.66
N LEU A 145 1.27 2.21 -11.52
CA LEU A 145 0.42 2.19 -10.32
C LEU A 145 -0.24 3.55 -10.05
N LEU A 146 0.46 4.66 -10.27
CA LEU A 146 -0.05 5.99 -9.93
C LEU A 146 -1.23 6.40 -10.81
N VAL A 147 -1.18 6.12 -12.12
CA VAL A 147 -2.27 6.45 -13.04
C VAL A 147 -3.58 5.76 -12.65
N PRO A 148 -3.65 4.41 -12.52
CA PRO A 148 -4.90 3.77 -12.10
C PRO A 148 -5.33 4.17 -10.69
N LEU A 149 -4.40 4.49 -9.79
CA LEU A 149 -4.75 4.98 -8.46
C LEU A 149 -5.42 6.36 -8.51
N GLU A 150 -4.90 7.28 -9.33
CA GLU A 150 -5.51 8.59 -9.54
C GLU A 150 -6.92 8.47 -10.13
N GLU A 151 -7.12 7.58 -11.10
CA GLU A 151 -8.43 7.29 -11.66
C GLU A 151 -9.41 6.74 -10.62
N GLU A 152 -9.00 5.76 -9.81
CA GLU A 152 -9.87 5.15 -8.79
C GLU A 152 -10.18 6.11 -7.64
N LEU A 153 -9.23 6.98 -7.27
CA LEU A 153 -9.45 8.05 -6.29
C LEU A 153 -10.41 9.10 -6.83
N ALA A 154 -10.26 9.54 -8.09
CA ALA A 154 -11.17 10.52 -8.69
C ALA A 154 -12.62 9.99 -8.77
N LYS A 155 -12.79 8.68 -9.02
CA LYS A 155 -14.11 8.02 -9.03
C LYS A 155 -14.75 7.95 -7.65
N ARG A 156 -13.98 7.59 -6.60
CA ARG A 156 -14.50 7.34 -5.24
C ARG A 156 -14.57 8.58 -4.37
N LEU A 157 -13.67 9.53 -4.61
CA LEU A 157 -13.49 10.75 -3.83
C LEU A 157 -13.44 11.96 -4.77
N PRO A 158 -14.55 12.27 -5.48
CA PRO A 158 -14.57 13.32 -6.50
C PRO A 158 -14.30 14.72 -5.97
N HIS A 159 -14.45 14.94 -4.66
CA HIS A 159 -14.19 16.22 -3.98
C HIS A 159 -12.86 16.23 -3.23
N ALA A 160 -12.08 15.15 -3.28
CA ALA A 160 -10.78 15.12 -2.62
C ALA A 160 -9.72 15.85 -3.43
N HIS A 161 -8.89 16.64 -2.75
CA HIS A 161 -7.71 17.23 -3.36
C HIS A 161 -6.50 16.31 -3.16
N ARG A 162 -5.91 15.88 -4.27
CA ARG A 162 -4.62 15.19 -4.24
C ARG A 162 -3.53 16.17 -3.86
N VAL A 163 -2.81 15.85 -2.79
CA VAL A 163 -1.68 16.66 -2.33
C VAL A 163 -0.42 15.81 -2.25
N ALA A 164 0.73 16.42 -2.55
CA ALA A 164 2.00 15.79 -2.28
C ALA A 164 2.17 15.57 -0.77
N ALA A 165 2.84 14.48 -0.38
CA ALA A 165 3.25 14.32 1.00
C ALA A 165 4.20 15.47 1.37
N ALA A 166 3.93 16.16 2.47
CA ALA A 166 4.74 17.30 2.94
C ALA A 166 6.16 16.89 3.39
N GLY A 167 6.41 15.58 3.54
CA GLY A 167 7.68 15.00 3.92
C GLY A 167 7.56 13.48 4.06
N ASP A 168 8.64 12.86 4.51
CA ASP A 168 8.64 11.44 4.89
C ASP A 168 8.17 11.23 6.35
N PRO A 169 8.04 9.96 6.81
CA PRO A 169 7.63 9.68 8.18
C PRO A 169 8.54 10.26 9.27
N LEU A 170 9.85 10.43 9.01
CA LEU A 170 10.78 11.00 9.98
C LEU A 170 10.55 12.51 10.13
N HIS A 171 10.28 13.22 9.04
CA HIS A 171 9.86 14.62 9.10
C HIS A 171 8.58 14.78 9.92
N GLY A 172 7.61 13.87 9.74
CA GLY A 172 6.39 13.84 10.54
C GLY A 172 6.66 13.63 12.04
N ALA A 173 7.54 12.68 12.38
CA ALA A 173 7.91 12.41 13.77
C ALA A 173 8.58 13.63 14.44
N VAL A 174 9.53 14.26 13.75
CA VAL A 174 10.20 15.49 14.25
C VAL A 174 9.19 16.63 14.43
N ARG A 175 8.26 16.80 13.49
CA ARG A 175 7.22 17.82 13.60
C ARG A 175 6.33 17.59 14.81
N ILE A 176 5.84 16.36 15.03
CA ILE A 176 5.02 16.02 16.19
C ILE A 176 5.77 16.31 17.49
N ALA A 177 7.04 15.90 17.59
CA ALA A 177 7.87 16.16 18.76
C ALA A 177 8.08 17.67 19.01
N THR A 178 8.30 18.44 17.95
CA THR A 178 8.49 19.90 18.03
C THR A 178 7.21 20.59 18.48
N ASP A 179 6.07 20.26 17.86
CA ASP A 179 4.76 20.84 18.18
C ASP A 179 4.36 20.49 19.63
N LEU A 180 4.69 19.28 20.11
CA LEU A 180 4.51 18.89 21.51
C LEU A 180 5.36 19.73 22.47
N ALA A 181 6.65 19.92 22.16
CA ALA A 181 7.58 20.65 23.03
C ALA A 181 7.18 22.11 23.24
N ILE A 182 6.48 22.73 22.28
CA ILE A 182 6.02 24.11 22.35
C ILE A 182 4.52 24.25 22.67
N GLY A 183 3.81 23.14 22.93
CA GLY A 183 2.38 23.15 23.24
C GLY A 183 1.48 23.53 22.06
N ALA A 184 1.92 23.34 20.82
CA ALA A 184 1.20 23.69 19.59
C ALA A 184 0.62 22.47 18.84
N LEU A 185 0.70 21.25 19.41
CA LEU A 185 0.19 20.06 18.74
C LEU A 185 -1.34 20.14 18.56
N THR A 186 -1.78 20.12 17.30
CA THR A 186 -3.21 20.13 16.94
C THR A 186 -3.78 18.75 16.64
N LEU A 187 -2.95 17.70 16.63
CA LEU A 187 -3.40 16.33 16.38
C LEU A 187 -4.18 15.79 17.59
N PRO A 188 -5.31 15.10 17.36
CA PRO A 188 -6.09 14.54 18.46
C PRO A 188 -5.32 13.39 19.14
N SER A 189 -5.46 13.29 20.46
CA SER A 189 -4.90 12.17 21.23
C SER A 189 -5.71 10.89 21.01
N ASP A 190 -5.03 9.75 20.95
CA ASP A 190 -5.63 8.42 20.80
C ASP A 190 -4.66 7.36 21.35
N ALA A 191 -5.18 6.40 22.12
CA ALA A 191 -4.36 5.40 22.82
C ALA A 191 -3.56 4.48 21.88
N SER A 192 -4.02 4.31 20.64
CA SER A 192 -3.42 3.41 19.64
C SER A 192 -2.62 4.15 18.55
N MET A 193 -2.86 5.45 18.37
CA MET A 193 -2.25 6.25 17.30
C MET A 193 -1.27 7.30 17.86
N VAL A 194 -1.75 8.28 18.62
CA VAL A 194 -0.95 9.38 19.17
C VAL A 194 -1.27 9.52 20.65
N HIS A 195 -0.44 8.91 21.49
CA HIS A 195 -0.60 8.96 22.94
C HIS A 195 0.52 9.81 23.56
N VAL A 196 0.13 10.92 24.19
CA VAL A 196 1.07 11.81 24.90
C VAL A 196 1.10 11.41 26.37
N MET A 197 2.23 10.85 26.80
CA MET A 197 2.46 10.59 28.22
C MET A 197 2.96 11.85 28.89
N THR A 198 2.16 12.42 29.79
CA THR A 198 2.66 13.43 30.73
C THR A 198 3.24 12.68 31.92
N GLY A 199 4.57 12.72 32.06
CA GLY A 199 5.21 12.16 33.24
C GLY A 199 4.86 13.02 34.45
N THR A 200 3.90 12.58 35.28
CA THR A 200 4.06 12.75 36.72
C THR A 200 5.10 11.73 37.13
N GLY A 201 6.33 12.19 37.36
CA GLY A 201 7.31 11.37 38.04
C GLY A 201 6.79 11.08 39.44
N ASP A 202 6.50 9.80 39.69
CA ASP A 202 6.52 9.16 41.00
C ASP A 202 7.45 7.94 40.89
#